data_AF-A0AAV7QQQ1-F1
#
_entry.id   AF-A0AAV7QQQ1-F1
#
_cell.length_a   1.000
_cell.length_b   1.000
_cell.length_c   1.000
_cell.angle_alpha   90.00
_cell.angle_beta   90.00
_cell.angle_gamma   90.00
#
_symmetry.space_group_name_H-M   'P 1'
#
loop_
_entity.id
_entity.type
_entity.pdbx_description
1 polymer ?
#
loop_
_entity_poly.entity_id
_entity_poly.type
_entity_poly.pdbx_seq_one_letter_code
_entity_poly.pdbx_strand_id
1 'polypeptide(L)'
;MGISSLLKIAVGGRLTIVSEELLQMWKTLSLPVDLFDSIMNVGRLADEIEWLKFLALACSSLGVTIAKTLKIACEILSSDHECGPPRIPFSTFQFLYTFLADVDGEVSGSQVNRMLSYIQQEV
;
A
#
# COMPACT_ATOMS: atom_id res chain seq x y z
N MET A 1 1.77 -5.21 20.90
CA MET A 1 0.93 -4.07 20.44
C MET A 1 1.45 -3.68 19.08
N GLY A 2 0.91 -4.32 18.05
CA GLY A 2 1.49 -4.34 16.70
C GLY A 2 0.83 -3.31 15.78
N ILE A 3 1.31 -3.30 14.53
CA ILE A 3 0.76 -2.69 13.30
C ILE A 3 -0.71 -2.23 13.31
N SER A 4 -1.60 -2.95 13.99
CA SER A 4 -3.02 -2.66 14.19
C SER A 4 -3.32 -1.24 14.68
N SER A 5 -2.49 -0.67 15.56
CA SER A 5 -2.69 0.70 16.07
C SER A 5 -2.33 1.78 15.04
N LEU A 6 -1.37 1.49 14.16
CA LEU A 6 -0.98 2.37 13.06
C LEU A 6 -2.07 2.43 11.99
N LEU A 7 -2.70 1.27 11.75
CA LEU A 7 -3.78 1.13 10.79
C LEU A 7 -5.03 1.91 11.21
N LYS A 8 -5.36 1.96 12.50
CA LYS A 8 -6.50 2.73 13.00
C LYS A 8 -6.38 4.24 12.78
N ILE A 9 -5.17 4.79 12.74
CA ILE A 9 -4.94 6.23 12.52
C ILE A 9 -5.09 6.58 11.03
N ALA A 10 -4.60 5.73 10.12
CA ALA A 10 -4.75 5.92 8.67
C ALA A 10 -6.17 5.66 8.16
N VAL A 11 -6.88 4.70 8.77
CA VAL A 11 -8.27 4.32 8.40
C VAL A 11 -9.33 5.32 8.91
N GLY A 12 -8.95 6.30 9.73
CA GLY A 12 -9.83 7.41 10.17
C GLY A 12 -10.15 8.45 9.09
N GLY A 13 -9.77 8.21 7.82
CA GLY A 13 -9.98 9.14 6.71
C GLY A 13 -8.80 10.05 6.37
N ARG A 14 -7.64 9.87 7.02
CA ARG A 14 -6.40 10.57 6.66
C ARG A 14 -5.57 9.70 5.72
N LEU A 15 -5.73 9.94 4.42
CA LEU A 15 -4.96 9.30 3.34
C LEU A 15 -3.47 9.70 3.37
N THR A 16 -3.12 10.72 4.15
CA THR A 16 -1.77 11.27 4.29
C THR A 16 -1.29 11.18 5.74
N ILE A 17 0.00 10.85 5.90
CA ILE A 17 0.70 10.79 7.18
C ILE A 17 2.01 11.57 7.06
N VAL A 18 2.42 12.24 8.14
CA VAL A 18 3.68 12.98 8.16
C VAL A 18 4.85 12.00 8.24
N SER A 19 5.94 12.29 7.50
CA SER A 19 7.14 11.46 7.47
C SER A 19 7.69 11.11 8.86
N GLU A 20 7.65 12.07 9.79
CA GLU A 20 8.14 11.88 11.16
C GLU A 20 7.33 10.85 11.94
N GLU A 21 5.99 10.93 11.88
CA GLU A 21 5.12 9.93 12.52
C GLU A 21 5.33 8.56 11.88
N LEU A 22 5.37 8.51 10.55
CA LEU A 22 5.60 7.27 9.82
C LEU A 22 6.94 6.62 10.18
N LEU A 23 8.01 7.40 10.35
CA LEU A 23 9.32 6.93 10.74
C LEU A 23 9.33 6.37 12.17
N GLN A 24 8.65 7.03 13.11
CA GLN A 24 8.49 6.50 14.48
C GLN A 24 7.76 5.16 14.48
N MET A 25 6.70 5.07 13.69
CA MET A 25 5.93 3.85 13.49
C MET A 25 6.79 2.74 12.85
N TRP A 26 7.58 3.07 11.83
CA TRP A 26 8.51 2.14 11.18
C TRP A 26 9.57 1.60 12.13
N LYS A 27 10.15 2.46 12.98
CA LYS A 27 11.08 2.06 14.05
C LYS A 27 10.43 1.14 15.07
N THR A 28 9.16 1.38 15.41
CA THR A 28 8.40 0.52 16.33
C THR A 28 8.20 -0.89 15.78
N LEU A 29 8.14 -1.03 14.46
CA LEU A 29 8.07 -2.32 13.76
C LEU A 29 9.41 -3.04 13.66
N SER A 30 10.50 -2.45 14.18
CA SER A 30 11.87 -2.97 14.08
C SER A 30 12.30 -3.24 12.63
N LEU A 31 11.79 -2.44 11.69
CA LEU A 31 12.19 -2.49 10.28
C LEU A 31 13.42 -1.61 10.05
N PRO A 32 14.32 -2.00 9.12
CA PRO A 32 15.53 -1.23 8.83
C PRO A 32 15.20 0.16 8.26
N VAL A 33 15.86 1.19 8.77
CA VAL A 33 15.66 2.59 8.32
C VAL A 33 16.17 2.77 6.90
N ASP A 34 17.18 2.01 6.46
CA ASP A 34 17.65 2.00 5.07
C ASP A 34 16.53 1.61 4.08
N LEU A 35 15.65 0.68 4.49
CA LEU A 35 14.51 0.30 3.66
C LEU A 35 13.47 1.43 3.58
N PHE A 36 13.25 2.13 4.69
CA PHE A 36 12.37 3.31 4.74
C PHE A 36 12.88 4.41 3.80
N ASP A 37 14.17 4.73 3.87
CA ASP A 37 14.80 5.76 3.04
C ASP A 37 14.75 5.39 1.55
N SER A 38 15.02 4.11 1.23
CA SER A 38 14.87 3.58 -0.13
C SER A 38 13.44 3.74 -0.65
N ILE A 39 12.42 3.38 0.14
CA ILE A 39 11.01 3.56 -0.21
C ILE A 39 10.66 5.04 -0.40
N MET A 40 11.11 5.91 0.50
CA MET A 40 10.90 7.36 0.41
C MET A 40 11.49 7.95 -0.87
N ASN A 41 12.70 7.52 -1.22
CA ASN A 41 13.41 7.97 -2.41
C ASN A 41 12.76 7.44 -3.70
N VAL A 42 12.41 6.16 -3.76
CA VAL A 42 11.71 5.54 -4.90
C VAL A 42 10.35 6.20 -5.12
N GLY A 43 9.59 6.40 -4.05
CA GLY A 43 8.27 7.01 -4.12
C GLY A 43 8.27 8.52 -4.30
N ARG A 44 9.43 9.18 -4.23
CA ARG A 44 9.58 10.65 -4.18
C ARG A 44 8.59 11.29 -3.21
N LEU A 45 8.43 10.64 -2.06
CA LEU A 45 7.44 11.00 -1.06
C LEU A 45 7.95 12.21 -0.27
N ALA A 46 7.09 13.19 -0.02
CA ALA A 46 7.44 14.45 0.63
C ALA A 46 7.12 14.43 2.14
N ASP A 47 7.06 15.60 2.78
CA ASP A 47 6.68 15.77 4.19
C ASP A 47 5.33 15.12 4.52
N GLU A 48 4.34 15.28 3.62
CA GLU A 48 3.07 14.56 3.66
C GLU A 48 3.13 13.36 2.70
N ILE A 49 3.13 12.18 3.30
CA ILE A 49 3.23 10.91 2.59
C ILE A 49 1.83 10.33 2.44
N GLU A 50 1.42 10.06 1.21
CA GLU A 50 0.21 9.27 0.97
C GLU A 50 0.44 7.83 1.48
N TRP A 51 -0.31 7.45 2.51
CA TRP A 51 -0.17 6.16 3.18
C TRP A 51 -0.29 4.99 2.19
N LEU A 52 -1.22 5.08 1.23
CA LEU A 52 -1.41 4.05 0.22
C LEU A 52 -0.19 3.89 -0.71
N LYS A 53 0.45 4.98 -1.12
CA LYS A 53 1.66 4.94 -1.95
C LYS A 53 2.82 4.32 -1.19
N PHE A 54 3.00 4.74 0.05
CA PHE A 54 4.03 4.18 0.92
C PHE A 54 3.80 2.69 1.17
N LEU A 55 2.57 2.29 1.51
CA LEU A 55 2.21 0.89 1.73
C LEU A 55 2.48 0.05 0.48
N ALA A 56 2.14 0.55 -0.71
CA ALA A 56 2.42 -0.13 -1.97
C ALA A 56 3.92 -0.40 -2.15
N LEU A 57 4.77 0.61 -1.95
CA LEU A 57 6.24 0.48 -2.05
C LEU A 57 6.81 -0.45 -0.98
N ALA A 58 6.34 -0.31 0.26
CA ALA A 58 6.73 -1.20 1.35
C ALA A 58 6.36 -2.66 1.03
N CYS A 59 5.14 -2.91 0.54
CA CYS A 59 4.71 -4.23 0.12
C CYS A 59 5.44 -4.72 -1.14
N SER A 60 5.90 -3.82 -2.02
CA SER A 60 6.73 -4.16 -3.18
C SER A 60 8.12 -4.60 -2.75
N SER A 61 8.68 -4.03 -1.68
CA SER A 61 9.94 -4.52 -1.11
C SER A 61 9.83 -5.92 -0.48
N LEU A 62 8.63 -6.32 -0.04
CA LEU A 62 8.34 -7.63 0.55
C LEU A 62 7.84 -8.65 -0.48
N GLY A 63 7.16 -8.18 -1.52
CA GLY A 63 6.47 -8.97 -2.52
C GLY A 63 7.25 -9.02 -3.83
N VAL A 64 7.61 -10.22 -4.26
CA VAL A 64 8.36 -10.44 -5.51
C VAL A 64 7.56 -10.05 -6.77
N THR A 65 6.23 -9.95 -6.67
CA THR A 65 5.35 -9.61 -7.79
C THR A 65 4.21 -8.70 -7.33
N ILE A 66 3.70 -7.86 -8.25
CA ILE A 66 2.57 -6.95 -8.02
C ILE A 66 1.37 -7.68 -7.39
N ALA A 67 1.07 -8.90 -7.83
CA ALA A 67 -0.04 -9.69 -7.28
C ALA A 67 0.15 -10.07 -5.80
N LYS A 68 1.38 -10.46 -5.39
CA LYS A 68 1.68 -10.75 -3.98
C LYS A 68 1.67 -9.47 -3.15
N THR A 69 2.24 -8.40 -3.67
CA THR A 69 2.24 -7.07 -3.05
C THR A 69 0.83 -6.58 -2.78
N LEU A 70 -0.06 -6.67 -3.78
CA LEU A 70 -1.48 -6.34 -3.63
C LEU A 70 -2.18 -7.21 -2.59
N LYS A 71 -1.91 -8.52 -2.58
CA LYS A 71 -2.50 -9.41 -1.58
C LYS A 71 -2.13 -8.98 -0.16
N ILE A 72 -0.84 -8.71 0.10
CA ILE A 72 -0.36 -8.23 1.39
C ILE A 72 -1.01 -6.88 1.74
N ALA A 73 -1.07 -5.94 0.79
CA ALA A 73 -1.70 -4.65 0.99
C ALA A 73 -3.21 -4.78 1.32
N CYS A 74 -3.94 -5.66 0.63
CA CYS A 74 -5.35 -5.95 0.91
C CYS A 74 -5.54 -6.55 2.31
N GLU A 75 -4.68 -7.48 2.74
CA GLU A 75 -4.73 -8.05 4.08
C GLU A 75 -4.48 -6.99 5.17
N ILE A 76 -3.47 -6.13 4.96
CA ILE A 76 -3.15 -5.02 5.87
C ILE A 76 -4.33 -4.03 5.95
N LEU A 77 -4.89 -3.63 4.81
CA LEU A 77 -6.00 -2.67 4.75
C LEU A 77 -7.32 -3.25 5.25
N SER A 78 -7.52 -4.56 5.15
CA SER A 78 -8.76 -5.22 5.56
C SER A 78 -8.73 -5.85 6.95
N SER A 79 -7.66 -5.66 7.72
CA SER A 79 -7.51 -6.22 9.08
C SER A 79 -8.56 -5.72 10.10
N ASP A 80 -9.57 -4.95 9.66
CA ASP A 80 -10.73 -4.50 10.45
C ASP A 80 -11.87 -5.54 10.51
N HIS A 81 -11.90 -6.54 9.62
CA HIS A 81 -12.96 -7.55 9.62
C HIS A 81 -12.50 -8.85 10.30
N GLU A 82 -12.82 -9.01 11.59
CA GLU A 82 -12.40 -10.16 12.42
C GLU A 82 -12.92 -11.53 11.94
N CYS A 83 -13.74 -11.58 10.88
CA CYS A 83 -14.27 -12.84 10.34
C CYS A 83 -14.67 -12.72 8.86
N GLY A 84 -13.71 -12.56 7.95
CA GLY A 84 -13.98 -12.62 6.50
C GLY A 84 -12.74 -12.43 5.63
N PRO A 85 -12.81 -12.76 4.32
CA PRO A 85 -11.73 -12.47 3.39
C PRO A 85 -11.49 -10.96 3.34
N PRO A 86 -10.26 -10.52 3.06
CA PRO A 86 -9.93 -9.11 3.04
C PRO A 86 -10.79 -8.35 2.02
N ARG A 87 -11.54 -7.33 2.46
CA ARG A 87 -12.38 -6.45 1.64
C ARG A 87 -11.85 -5.02 1.71
N ILE A 88 -11.37 -4.53 0.57
CA ILE A 88 -11.05 -3.12 0.37
C ILE A 88 -11.97 -2.55 -0.72
N PRO A 89 -12.21 -1.22 -0.72
CA PRO A 89 -12.90 -0.57 -1.83
C PRO A 89 -12.16 -0.82 -3.14
N PHE A 90 -12.91 -1.05 -4.23
CA PHE A 90 -12.31 -1.22 -5.57
C PHE A 90 -11.47 0.00 -5.98
N SER A 91 -11.88 1.21 -5.60
CA SER A 91 -11.11 2.43 -5.81
C SER A 91 -9.71 2.37 -5.16
N THR A 92 -9.59 1.78 -3.98
CA THR A 92 -8.32 1.57 -3.29
C THR A 92 -7.46 0.54 -4.02
N PHE A 93 -8.06 -0.58 -4.45
CA PHE A 93 -7.36 -1.59 -5.24
C PHE A 93 -6.84 -1.00 -6.55
N GLN A 94 -7.68 -0.26 -7.27
CA GLN A 94 -7.34 0.41 -8.52
C GLN A 94 -6.17 1.36 -8.34
N PHE A 95 -6.18 2.16 -7.28
CA PHE A 95 -5.09 3.06 -6.94
C PHE A 95 -3.77 2.31 -6.72
N LEU A 96 -3.78 1.27 -5.87
CA LEU A 96 -2.60 0.47 -5.57
C LEU A 96 -2.03 -0.21 -6.81
N TYR A 97 -2.89 -0.86 -7.60
CA TYR A 97 -2.45 -1.59 -8.79
C TYR A 97 -1.89 -0.67 -9.86
N THR A 98 -2.52 0.48 -10.11
CA THR A 98 -2.03 1.47 -11.07
C THR A 98 -0.69 2.06 -10.63
N PHE A 99 -0.57 2.39 -9.34
CA PHE A 99 0.66 2.93 -8.79
C PHE A 99 1.81 1.92 -8.83
N LEU A 100 1.56 0.66 -8.46
CA LEU A 100 2.58 -0.39 -8.53
C LEU A 100 3.02 -0.66 -9.96
N ALA A 101 2.09 -0.71 -10.91
CA ALA A 101 2.40 -0.88 -12.32
C ALA A 101 3.25 0.27 -12.89
N ASP A 102 2.99 1.51 -12.45
CA ASP A 102 3.78 2.69 -12.83
C ASP A 102 5.21 2.63 -12.27
N VAL A 103 5.35 2.23 -10.99
CA VAL A 103 6.65 2.09 -10.33
C VAL A 103 7.47 0.93 -10.92
N ASP A 104 6.83 -0.20 -11.19
CA ASP A 104 7.46 -1.40 -11.74
C ASP A 104 7.84 -1.22 -13.22
N GLY A 105 7.05 -0.44 -13.97
CA GLY A 105 7.30 -0.10 -15.37
C GLY A 105 7.13 -1.25 -16.36
N GLU A 106 6.99 -2.50 -15.90
CA GLU A 106 6.76 -3.67 -16.75
C GLU A 106 5.33 -3.76 -17.27
N VAL A 107 4.35 -3.26 -16.50
CA VAL A 107 2.93 -3.35 -16.84
C VAL A 107 2.47 -2.05 -17.50
N SER A 108 2.12 -2.14 -18.79
CA SER A 108 1.59 -0.99 -19.53
C SER A 108 0.22 -0.54 -18.98
N GLY A 109 -0.07 0.76 -19.01
CA GLY A 109 -1.38 1.29 -18.57
C GLY A 109 -2.60 0.67 -19.25
N SER A 110 -2.44 0.17 -20.49
CA SER A 110 -3.47 -0.59 -21.20
C SER A 110 -3.74 -1.97 -20.59
N GLN A 111 -2.69 -2.67 -20.11
CA GLN A 111 -2.82 -3.93 -19.38
C GLN A 111 -3.46 -3.69 -18.01
N VAL A 112 -3.04 -2.62 -17.32
CA VAL A 112 -3.63 -2.21 -16.04
C VAL A 112 -5.13 -1.99 -16.19
N ASN A 113 -5.53 -1.15 -17.13
CA ASN A 113 -6.93 -0.79 -17.33
C ASN A 113 -7.78 -1.99 -17.78
N ARG A 114 -7.21 -2.88 -18.60
CA ARG A 114 -7.87 -4.13 -19.01
C ARG A 114 -8.14 -5.01 -17.79
N MET A 115 -7.13 -5.25 -16.96
CA MET A 115 -7.27 -6.08 -15.76
C MET A 115 -8.29 -5.48 -14.77
N LEU A 116 -8.24 -4.17 -14.54
CA LEU A 116 -9.20 -3.47 -13.69
C LEU A 116 -10.62 -3.57 -14.23
N SER A 117 -10.80 -3.42 -15.56
CA SER A 117 -12.11 -3.56 -16.20
C SER A 117 -12.69 -4.97 -16.04
N TYR A 118 -11.84 -6.01 -16.15
CA TYR A 118 -12.27 -7.39 -15.88
C TYR A 118 -12.71 -7.57 -14.43
N ILE A 119 -11.90 -7.12 -13.47
CA ILE A 119 -12.21 -7.26 -12.04
C ILE A 119 -13.49 -6.49 -11.68
N GLN A 120 -13.67 -5.28 -12.22
CA GLN A 120 -14.86 -4.45 -11.96
C GLN A 120 -16.14 -5.08 -12.52
N GLN A 121 -16.06 -5.90 -13.57
CA GLN A 121 -17.21 -6.63 -14.12
C GLN A 121 -17.58 -7.87 -13.30
N GLU A 122 -16.65 -8.41 -12.51
CA GLU A 122 -16.86 -9.61 -11.68
C GLU A 122 -17.27 -9.30 -10.23
N VAL A 123 -17.25 -8.02 -9.81
CA VAL A 123 -17.57 -7.54 -8.46
C VAL A 123 -19.03 -7.07 -8.34
#